data_AF-A0A0C9SKP5-F1
#
_entry.id   AF-A0A0C9SKP5-F1
#
_cell.length_a   1.000
_cell.length_b   1.000
_cell.length_c   1.000
_cell.angle_alpha   90.00
_cell.angle_beta   90.00
_cell.angle_gamma   90.00
#
_symmetry.space_group_name_H-M   'P 1'
#
loop_
_entity.id
_entity.type
_entity.pdbx_description
1 polymer ?
#
loop_
_entity_poly.entity_id
_entity_poly.type
_entity_poly.pdbx_seq_one_letter_code
_entity_poly.pdbx_strand_id
1 'polypeptide(L)'
;MPGPSNQKKRSKRDAKKHAQRKSRSERPSASLVLELDALVLEPTLKSLDDPIADEADSARPLEVDDKPPTKTHAQTPPQILRLPSFSPGSDPFLPAFTSGEATDIDTSALPTPPAIHDPGTGPRVRSPHAFLASKFFVQPPALTDPLCAEFAREEVREMLCSVLPEEMALILWYNKSRATSRICPTCRRLYRLGDILPDHTRLHGHGGEKDKDHLPLLDPGSRKKRPELEREQELSGLCSPLCFILASWPWAHPRTKSDAPVPVDTISATWGRTACEIADEAWAGMGMDEGLYVDDEGLEGDRGLSMLLKMTRLDDLGLAQLLGLDDGSGEEGCE
;
A
#
# COMPACT_ATOMS: atom_id res chain seq x y z
N MET A 1 27.58 -2.45 9.52
CA MET A 1 27.72 -1.23 10.35
C MET A 1 26.59 -0.31 9.96
N PRO A 2 25.70 0.12 10.87
CA PRO A 2 24.56 0.96 10.50
C PRO A 2 25.06 2.26 9.87
N GLY A 3 24.56 2.57 8.66
CA GLY A 3 24.99 3.74 7.89
C GLY A 3 24.82 5.06 8.68
N PRO A 4 25.84 5.94 8.70
CA PRO A 4 25.90 7.08 9.64
C PRO A 4 24.92 8.23 9.35
N SER A 5 24.26 8.27 8.18
CA SER A 5 23.49 9.45 7.74
C SER A 5 22.13 9.57 8.47
N ASN A 6 21.40 8.46 8.62
CA ASN A 6 20.09 8.49 9.33
C ASN A 6 20.23 8.62 10.87
N GLN A 7 21.33 8.13 11.46
CA GLN A 7 21.55 8.22 12.90
C GLN A 7 21.85 9.66 13.36
N LYS A 8 22.61 10.44 12.56
CA LYS A 8 22.93 11.83 12.89
C LYS A 8 21.69 12.74 12.86
N LYS A 9 20.81 12.58 11.86
CA LYS A 9 19.56 13.35 11.77
C LYS A 9 18.59 12.99 12.90
N ARG A 10 18.53 11.72 13.32
CA ARG A 10 17.73 11.26 14.46
C ARG A 10 18.26 11.75 15.81
N SER A 11 19.58 11.66 16.04
CA SER A 11 20.23 12.16 17.27
C SER A 11 19.97 13.66 17.49
N LYS A 12 20.00 14.48 16.43
CA LYS A 12 19.63 15.91 16.52
C LYS A 12 18.15 16.13 16.91
N ARG A 13 17.20 15.32 16.40
CA ARG A 13 15.78 15.39 16.80
C ARG A 13 15.57 14.98 18.25
N ASP A 14 16.22 13.92 18.71
CA ASP A 14 16.10 13.45 20.09
C ASP A 14 16.73 14.45 21.08
N ALA A 15 17.87 15.05 20.72
CA ALA A 15 18.47 16.14 21.48
C ALA A 15 17.53 17.35 21.58
N LYS A 16 16.85 17.75 20.49
CA LYS A 16 15.87 18.85 20.50
C LYS A 16 14.65 18.53 21.37
N LYS A 17 14.12 17.30 21.31
CA LYS A 17 12.99 16.84 22.14
C LYS A 17 13.36 16.77 23.63
N HIS A 18 14.59 16.36 23.94
CA HIS A 18 15.08 16.33 25.31
C HIS A 18 15.34 17.74 25.88
N ALA A 19 15.85 18.67 25.05
CA ALA A 19 16.02 20.08 25.43
C ALA A 19 14.67 20.77 25.70
N GLN A 20 13.65 20.51 24.88
CA GLN A 20 12.30 21.06 25.07
C GLN A 20 11.57 20.52 26.31
N ARG A 21 11.83 19.27 26.71
CA ARG A 21 11.32 18.73 27.99
C ARG A 21 12.04 19.35 29.19
N LYS A 22 13.32 19.69 29.06
CA LYS A 22 14.11 20.31 30.14
C LYS A 22 13.70 21.77 30.38
N SER A 23 13.40 22.53 29.34
CA SER A 23 12.95 23.93 29.48
C SER A 23 11.53 24.08 30.07
N ARG A 24 10.71 23.02 30.06
CA ARG A 24 9.37 23.03 30.68
C ARG A 24 9.38 22.61 32.16
N SER A 25 10.51 22.16 32.69
CA SER A 25 10.66 21.71 34.08
C SER A 25 11.20 22.77 35.05
N GLU A 26 11.58 23.95 34.56
CA GLU A 26 12.08 25.06 35.40
C GLU A 26 11.00 26.14 35.54
N ARG A 27 9.94 25.83 36.29
CA ARG A 27 9.16 26.86 37.01
C ARG A 27 9.55 26.75 38.48
N PRO A 28 10.09 27.80 39.11
CA PRO A 28 10.47 27.76 40.52
C PRO A 28 9.22 27.71 41.39
N SER A 29 9.08 26.61 42.14
CA SER A 29 8.15 26.49 43.26
C SER A 29 8.64 27.34 44.42
N ALA A 30 7.97 28.46 44.69
CA ALA A 30 8.10 29.17 45.95
C ALA A 30 7.18 28.51 46.98
N SER A 31 7.79 27.87 47.97
CA SER A 31 7.15 27.35 49.18
C SER A 31 7.05 28.47 50.21
N LEU A 32 5.85 28.76 50.70
CA LEU A 32 5.63 29.37 52.01
C LEU A 32 4.63 28.52 52.77
N VAL A 33 5.13 27.96 53.87
CA VAL A 33 4.40 27.29 54.94
C VAL A 33 3.75 28.35 55.82
N LEU A 34 2.48 28.16 56.21
CA LEU A 34 2.00 28.37 57.58
C LEU A 34 0.62 27.70 57.79
N GLU A 35 0.47 27.18 59.00
CA GLU A 35 -0.63 26.40 59.59
C GLU A 35 -1.99 27.13 59.61
N LEU A 36 -3.11 26.40 59.58
CA LEU A 36 -3.96 26.13 60.77
C LEU A 36 -5.34 25.55 60.37
N ASP A 37 -5.78 24.58 61.18
CA ASP A 37 -7.10 24.02 61.50
C ASP A 37 -8.35 24.13 60.60
N ALA A 38 -9.04 22.98 60.62
CA ALA A 38 -10.44 22.67 60.42
C ALA A 38 -11.43 23.83 60.22
N LEU A 39 -12.31 23.69 59.22
CA LEU A 39 -13.76 23.64 59.39
C LEU A 39 -14.46 23.17 58.10
N VAL A 40 -15.52 22.41 58.32
CA VAL A 40 -16.58 21.94 57.41
C VAL A 40 -17.14 23.08 56.55
N LEU A 41 -17.44 22.82 55.27
CA LEU A 41 -18.69 23.21 54.55
C LEU A 41 -18.60 22.90 53.04
N GLU A 42 -19.60 22.16 52.52
CA GLU A 42 -19.93 22.14 51.09
C GLU A 42 -20.35 23.52 50.57
N PRO A 43 -20.26 23.76 49.24
CA PRO A 43 -21.45 24.23 48.53
C PRO A 43 -21.56 23.59 47.12
N THR A 44 -22.69 22.96 46.77
CA THR A 44 -23.95 23.54 46.31
C THR A 44 -23.87 24.35 45.00
N LEU A 45 -24.53 23.78 43.99
CA LEU A 45 -25.00 24.33 42.71
C LEU A 45 -25.59 25.76 42.78
N LYS A 46 -25.27 26.59 41.78
CA LYS A 46 -26.11 27.66 41.19
C LYS A 46 -25.67 27.80 39.71
N SER A 47 -26.44 27.48 38.67
CA SER A 47 -27.70 28.10 38.19
C SER A 47 -27.62 29.62 38.10
N LEU A 48 -27.74 30.12 36.86
CA LEU A 48 -28.13 31.45 36.36
C LEU A 48 -27.91 31.35 34.83
N ASP A 49 -28.89 31.00 33.99
CA ASP A 49 -30.08 31.78 33.56
C ASP A 49 -29.75 33.24 33.24
N ASP A 50 -29.86 33.60 31.95
CA ASP A 50 -30.58 34.80 31.45
C ASP A 50 -30.43 35.00 29.91
N PRO A 51 -31.31 35.79 29.22
CA PRO A 51 -32.23 35.21 28.23
C PRO A 51 -32.29 35.88 26.83
N ILE A 52 -32.96 35.15 25.92
CA ILE A 52 -33.99 35.52 24.91
C ILE A 52 -33.95 36.89 24.20
N ALA A 53 -33.87 36.84 22.86
CA ALA A 53 -34.75 37.53 21.89
C ALA A 53 -34.62 36.78 20.53
N ASP A 54 -35.61 35.96 20.14
CA ASP A 54 -36.75 36.32 19.26
C ASP A 54 -36.35 36.97 17.94
N GLU A 55 -36.53 36.22 16.85
CA GLU A 55 -37.21 36.68 15.62
C GLU A 55 -37.58 35.44 14.78
N ALA A 56 -38.85 35.38 14.45
CA ALA A 56 -39.53 34.29 13.77
C ALA A 56 -39.67 34.58 12.28
N ASP A 57 -39.46 33.58 11.42
CA ASP A 57 -40.11 33.52 10.09
C ASP A 57 -40.14 32.05 9.64
N SER A 58 -41.25 31.33 9.88
CA SER A 58 -42.40 31.17 8.99
C SER A 58 -42.16 30.24 7.79
N ALA A 59 -42.60 29.00 8.00
CA ALA A 59 -43.34 28.13 7.08
C ALA A 59 -42.83 27.91 5.64
N ARG A 60 -42.44 26.65 5.35
CA ARG A 60 -43.12 25.80 4.35
C ARG A 60 -42.62 24.34 4.37
N PRO A 61 -43.50 23.34 4.60
CA PRO A 61 -43.21 21.95 4.29
C PRO A 61 -43.36 21.72 2.79
N LEU A 62 -42.32 21.23 2.11
CA LEU A 62 -42.44 20.69 0.76
C LEU A 62 -42.97 19.26 0.87
N GLU A 63 -44.15 19.05 0.32
CA GLU A 63 -44.75 17.73 0.08
C GLU A 63 -43.82 16.92 -0.82
N VAL A 64 -43.39 15.75 -0.34
CA VAL A 64 -42.66 14.76 -1.14
C VAL A 64 -43.72 13.85 -1.75
N ASP A 65 -43.91 14.00 -3.05
CA ASP A 65 -44.83 13.26 -3.90
C ASP A 65 -44.35 11.80 -4.04
N ASP A 66 -45.02 10.88 -3.34
CA ASP A 66 -44.84 9.43 -3.42
C ASP A 66 -45.38 8.91 -4.75
N LYS A 67 -44.54 8.92 -5.79
CA LYS A 67 -44.87 8.32 -7.08
C LYS A 67 -44.23 6.93 -7.19
N PRO A 68 -45.03 5.85 -7.34
CA PRO A 68 -44.49 4.49 -7.45
C PRO A 68 -43.74 4.32 -8.77
N PRO A 69 -42.57 3.65 -8.78
CA PRO A 69 -41.84 3.40 -10.02
C PRO A 69 -42.59 2.40 -10.91
N THR A 70 -42.93 2.90 -12.08
CA THR A 70 -43.51 2.20 -13.22
C THR A 70 -42.66 0.99 -13.62
N LYS A 71 -43.31 -0.18 -13.69
CA LYS A 71 -42.78 -1.42 -14.26
C LYS A 71 -42.37 -1.18 -15.72
N THR A 72 -41.08 -1.35 -16.03
CA THR A 72 -40.62 -1.30 -17.43
C THR A 72 -39.54 -2.34 -17.69
N HIS A 73 -39.92 -3.29 -18.56
CA HIS A 73 -39.12 -4.17 -19.42
C HIS A 73 -38.19 -5.23 -18.80
N ALA A 74 -38.71 -6.47 -18.86
CA ALA A 74 -37.91 -7.70 -18.94
C ALA A 74 -36.88 -7.59 -20.07
N GLN A 75 -35.59 -7.59 -19.70
CA GLN A 75 -34.49 -7.82 -20.63
C GLN A 75 -34.34 -9.32 -20.87
N THR A 76 -34.48 -9.69 -22.13
CA THR A 76 -34.16 -11.00 -22.69
C THR A 76 -32.70 -11.36 -22.36
N PRO A 77 -32.41 -12.58 -21.86
CA PRO A 77 -31.04 -12.98 -21.59
C PRO A 77 -30.21 -13.06 -22.89
N PRO A 78 -28.95 -12.60 -22.88
CA PRO A 78 -28.08 -12.72 -24.04
C PRO A 78 -27.79 -14.20 -24.32
N GLN A 79 -27.92 -14.57 -25.60
CA GLN A 79 -27.63 -15.93 -26.04
C GLN A 79 -26.15 -16.25 -25.81
N ILE A 80 -25.92 -17.27 -24.98
CA ILE A 80 -24.62 -17.87 -24.75
C ILE A 80 -24.17 -18.54 -26.05
N LEU A 81 -23.11 -18.01 -26.67
CA LEU A 81 -22.40 -18.68 -27.76
C LEU A 81 -21.83 -20.00 -27.22
N ARG A 82 -22.46 -21.12 -27.59
CA ARG A 82 -21.94 -22.48 -27.36
C ARG A 82 -20.63 -22.64 -28.12
N LEU A 83 -19.52 -22.79 -27.40
CA LEU A 83 -18.27 -23.32 -27.94
C LEU A 83 -18.46 -24.78 -28.37
N PRO A 84 -17.84 -25.20 -29.49
CA PRO A 84 -17.91 -26.58 -29.95
C PRO A 84 -17.23 -27.52 -28.96
N SER A 85 -17.97 -28.54 -28.56
CA SER A 85 -17.48 -29.67 -27.75
C SER A 85 -16.51 -30.50 -28.60
N PHE A 86 -15.22 -30.47 -28.26
CA PHE A 86 -14.24 -31.38 -28.85
C PHE A 86 -14.32 -32.73 -28.15
N SER A 87 -14.76 -33.74 -28.90
CA SER A 87 -14.71 -35.14 -28.49
C SER A 87 -13.27 -35.67 -28.51
N PRO A 88 -12.83 -36.46 -27.53
CA PRO A 88 -11.52 -37.10 -27.54
C PRO A 88 -11.58 -38.32 -28.46
N GLY A 89 -11.17 -38.13 -29.72
CA GLY A 89 -11.09 -39.19 -30.72
C GLY A 89 -9.63 -39.51 -31.06
N SER A 90 -9.16 -40.62 -30.51
CA SER A 90 -8.15 -41.56 -31.05
C SER A 90 -6.92 -40.99 -31.78
N ASP A 91 -5.77 -41.15 -31.15
CA ASP A 91 -4.43 -41.01 -31.71
C ASP A 91 -4.20 -41.87 -32.97
N PRO A 92 -3.75 -41.27 -34.08
CA PRO A 92 -2.99 -41.96 -35.09
C PRO A 92 -1.51 -41.55 -35.01
N PHE A 93 -0.66 -42.53 -34.73
CA PHE A 93 0.73 -42.67 -35.18
C PHE A 93 1.47 -41.40 -35.62
N LEU A 94 2.35 -40.90 -34.75
CA LEU A 94 3.34 -39.89 -35.10
C LEU A 94 4.42 -40.49 -36.03
N PRO A 95 4.68 -39.92 -37.22
CA PRO A 95 5.83 -40.27 -38.02
C PRO A 95 7.11 -39.74 -37.36
N ALA A 96 8.19 -40.51 -37.46
CA ALA A 96 9.51 -40.11 -37.00
C ALA A 96 9.98 -38.86 -37.76
N PHE A 97 10.08 -37.73 -37.06
CA PHE A 97 10.62 -36.50 -37.62
C PHE A 97 12.14 -36.63 -37.77
N THR A 98 12.58 -36.64 -39.01
CA THR A 98 13.97 -36.42 -39.41
C THR A 98 14.35 -34.97 -39.10
N SER A 99 15.49 -34.77 -38.43
CA SER A 99 16.10 -33.47 -38.18
C SER A 99 16.39 -32.72 -39.49
N GLY A 100 15.44 -31.92 -39.94
CA GLY A 100 15.59 -30.96 -41.03
C GLY A 100 15.75 -29.55 -40.46
N GLU A 101 16.59 -28.74 -41.12
CA GLU A 101 16.88 -27.34 -40.85
C GLU A 101 15.71 -26.54 -40.26
N ALA A 102 15.96 -25.91 -39.11
CA ALA A 102 15.06 -24.97 -38.47
C ALA A 102 14.83 -23.77 -39.40
N THR A 103 13.71 -23.79 -40.12
CA THR A 103 13.17 -22.57 -40.72
C THR A 103 12.61 -21.71 -39.59
N ASP A 104 13.07 -20.47 -39.51
CA ASP A 104 12.55 -19.43 -38.60
C ASP A 104 11.05 -19.25 -38.87
N ILE A 105 10.22 -19.97 -38.12
CA ILE A 105 8.78 -19.75 -38.12
C ILE A 105 8.57 -18.40 -37.43
N ASP A 106 8.20 -17.41 -38.24
CA ASP A 106 7.86 -16.05 -37.83
C ASP A 106 6.74 -16.10 -36.77
N THR A 107 7.16 -16.18 -35.51
CA THR A 107 6.29 -16.30 -34.33
C THR A 107 5.61 -14.95 -34.03
N SER A 108 5.89 -13.92 -34.83
CA SER A 108 5.40 -12.55 -34.69
C SER A 108 3.89 -12.39 -34.96
N ALA A 109 3.22 -13.43 -35.49
CA ALA A 109 1.79 -13.38 -35.80
C ALA A 109 0.86 -13.84 -34.66
N LEU A 110 1.38 -14.33 -33.53
CA LEU A 110 0.52 -14.71 -32.41
C LEU A 110 0.00 -13.46 -31.69
N PRO A 111 -1.33 -13.32 -31.50
CA PRO A 111 -1.88 -12.16 -30.81
C PRO A 111 -1.32 -12.08 -29.40
N THR A 112 -0.69 -10.94 -29.09
CA THR A 112 -0.12 -10.68 -27.76
C THR A 112 -1.23 -10.82 -26.72
N PRO A 113 -1.04 -11.60 -25.64
CA PRO A 113 -2.05 -11.75 -24.62
C PRO A 113 -2.40 -10.39 -24.01
N PRO A 114 -3.66 -10.18 -23.57
CA PRO A 114 -4.06 -8.90 -23.00
C PRO A 114 -3.20 -8.58 -21.77
N ALA A 115 -2.78 -7.31 -21.68
CA ALA A 115 -1.92 -6.85 -20.58
C ALA A 115 -2.60 -6.93 -19.20
N ILE A 116 -3.93 -7.06 -19.16
CA ILE A 116 -4.75 -7.15 -17.95
C ILE A 116 -5.56 -8.44 -17.98
N HIS A 117 -5.73 -9.07 -16.82
CA HIS A 117 -6.69 -10.14 -16.58
C HIS A 117 -7.46 -9.89 -15.29
N ASP A 118 -8.66 -10.46 -15.14
CA ASP A 118 -9.44 -10.36 -13.90
C ASP A 118 -9.83 -11.76 -13.41
N PRO A 119 -9.33 -12.22 -12.26
CA PRO A 119 -9.71 -13.51 -11.66
C PRO A 119 -11.04 -13.47 -10.88
N GLY A 120 -11.81 -12.38 -10.96
CA GLY A 120 -13.06 -12.18 -10.21
C GLY A 120 -12.89 -11.38 -8.90
N THR A 121 -11.66 -10.98 -8.56
CA THR A 121 -11.37 -10.03 -7.45
C THR A 121 -10.72 -8.76 -7.96
N GLY A 122 -11.13 -8.32 -9.14
CA GLY A 122 -10.70 -7.10 -9.78
C GLY A 122 -9.51 -7.30 -10.73
N PRO A 123 -9.22 -6.28 -11.56
CA PRO A 123 -8.21 -6.37 -12.61
C PRO A 123 -6.79 -6.52 -12.07
N ARG A 124 -5.95 -7.21 -12.83
CA ARG A 124 -4.57 -7.58 -12.52
C ARG A 124 -3.69 -7.37 -13.74
N VAL A 125 -2.58 -6.66 -13.56
CA VAL A 125 -1.57 -6.49 -14.61
C VAL A 125 -0.82 -7.80 -14.80
N ARG A 126 -0.76 -8.31 -16.03
CA ARG A 126 0.05 -9.49 -16.37
C ARG A 126 1.52 -9.11 -16.56
N SER A 127 1.76 -8.12 -17.41
CA SER A 127 3.07 -7.57 -17.72
C SER A 127 3.02 -6.05 -17.54
N PRO A 128 3.75 -5.48 -16.56
CA PRO A 128 3.82 -4.03 -16.39
C PRO A 128 4.33 -3.32 -17.64
N HIS A 129 5.26 -3.91 -18.39
CA HIS A 129 5.75 -3.36 -19.63
C HIS A 129 4.63 -3.24 -20.69
N ALA A 130 3.92 -4.33 -20.97
CA ALA A 130 2.80 -4.32 -21.92
C ALA A 130 1.65 -3.42 -21.47
N PHE A 131 1.41 -3.35 -20.15
CA PHE A 131 0.43 -2.45 -19.57
C PHE A 131 0.83 -0.99 -19.81
N LEU A 132 2.04 -0.58 -19.46
CA LEU A 132 2.53 0.80 -19.60
C LEU A 132 2.63 1.27 -21.06
N ALA A 133 2.89 0.35 -21.99
CA ALA A 133 2.85 0.64 -23.42
C ALA A 133 1.42 0.85 -23.95
N SER A 134 0.39 0.42 -23.20
CA SER A 134 -1.01 0.54 -23.63
C SER A 134 -1.52 1.97 -23.49
N LYS A 135 -2.02 2.53 -24.60
CA LYS A 135 -2.66 3.86 -24.61
C LYS A 135 -4.04 3.89 -23.95
N PHE A 136 -4.67 2.73 -23.75
CA PHE A 136 -6.08 2.66 -23.33
C PHE A 136 -6.26 2.50 -21.83
N PHE A 137 -5.39 1.73 -21.17
CA PHE A 137 -5.57 1.37 -19.75
C PHE A 137 -4.72 2.20 -18.79
N VAL A 138 -3.62 2.77 -19.29
CA VAL A 138 -2.66 3.53 -18.48
C VAL A 138 -3.24 4.90 -18.18
N GLN A 139 -3.29 5.26 -16.91
CA GLN A 139 -3.60 6.65 -16.54
C GLN A 139 -2.36 7.53 -16.77
N PRO A 140 -2.54 8.73 -17.33
CA PRO A 140 -1.43 9.66 -17.56
C PRO A 140 -0.82 10.08 -16.21
N PRO A 141 0.49 10.41 -16.18
CA PRO A 141 1.11 11.00 -15.00
C PRO A 141 0.39 12.28 -14.55
N ALA A 142 0.34 12.51 -13.24
CA ALA A 142 -0.32 13.67 -12.65
C ALA A 142 0.64 14.87 -12.62
N LEU A 143 0.87 15.51 -13.77
CA LEU A 143 1.85 16.60 -13.92
C LEU A 143 1.53 17.88 -13.13
N THR A 144 0.31 18.00 -12.60
CA THR A 144 -0.10 19.11 -11.73
C THR A 144 0.44 18.97 -10.31
N ASP A 145 0.81 17.77 -9.88
CA ASP A 145 1.46 17.50 -8.60
C ASP A 145 2.98 17.50 -8.81
N PRO A 146 3.73 18.36 -8.12
CA PRO A 146 5.18 18.48 -8.32
C PRO A 146 5.95 17.16 -8.11
N LEU A 147 5.58 16.38 -7.08
CA LEU A 147 6.24 15.11 -6.80
C LEU A 147 5.91 14.08 -7.89
N CYS A 148 4.64 14.00 -8.30
CA CYS A 148 4.25 13.11 -9.40
C CYS A 148 4.96 13.48 -10.71
N ALA A 149 5.15 14.77 -10.99
CA ALA A 149 5.84 15.25 -12.18
C ALA A 149 7.33 14.88 -12.17
N GLU A 150 8.00 14.99 -11.03
CA GLU A 150 9.40 14.54 -10.87
C GLU A 150 9.53 13.03 -11.12
N PHE A 151 8.65 12.23 -10.51
CA PHE A 151 8.64 10.78 -10.73
C PHE A 151 8.24 10.38 -12.15
N ALA A 152 7.52 11.23 -12.90
CA ALA A 152 7.11 10.94 -14.27
C ALA A 152 8.27 10.96 -15.28
N ARG A 153 9.44 11.45 -14.88
CA ARG A 153 10.62 11.53 -15.72
C ARG A 153 11.17 10.15 -16.07
N GLU A 154 11.68 10.02 -17.28
CA GLU A 154 12.25 8.77 -17.78
C GLU A 154 13.57 8.43 -17.07
N GLU A 155 14.37 9.44 -16.74
CA GLU A 155 15.63 9.23 -16.02
C GLU A 155 15.41 8.61 -14.63
N VAL A 156 14.32 8.99 -13.95
CA VAL A 156 13.93 8.38 -12.67
C VAL A 156 13.52 6.93 -12.86
N ARG A 157 12.85 6.59 -13.97
CA ARG A 157 12.54 5.19 -14.31
C ARG A 157 13.80 4.37 -14.52
N GLU A 158 14.74 4.87 -15.30
CA GLU A 158 16.03 4.20 -15.57
C GLU A 158 16.83 3.98 -14.27
N MET A 159 16.87 5.00 -13.41
CA MET A 159 17.48 4.94 -12.09
C MET A 159 16.80 3.91 -11.17
N LEU A 160 15.47 3.80 -11.21
CA LEU A 160 14.75 2.75 -10.48
C LEU A 160 15.09 1.37 -11.01
N CYS A 161 15.21 1.19 -12.33
CA CYS A 161 15.60 -0.08 -12.95
C CYS A 161 17.05 -0.48 -12.65
N SER A 162 17.94 0.45 -12.30
CA SER A 162 19.30 0.10 -11.89
C SER A 162 19.39 -0.43 -10.45
N VAL A 163 18.38 -0.16 -9.62
CA VAL A 163 18.37 -0.57 -8.21
C VAL A 163 17.38 -1.70 -7.93
N LEU A 164 16.22 -1.72 -8.58
CA LEU A 164 15.14 -2.70 -8.40
C LEU A 164 15.04 -3.65 -9.60
N PRO A 165 14.51 -4.88 -9.40
CA PRO A 165 14.06 -5.69 -10.53
C PRO A 165 13.10 -4.90 -11.41
N GLU A 166 13.23 -5.05 -12.73
CA GLU A 166 12.54 -4.21 -13.73
C GLU A 166 11.03 -4.11 -13.45
N GLU A 167 10.39 -5.24 -13.15
CA GLU A 167 8.96 -5.26 -12.85
C GLU A 167 8.58 -4.36 -11.66
N MET A 168 9.34 -4.43 -10.58
CA MET A 168 9.11 -3.64 -9.37
C MET A 168 9.42 -2.17 -9.61
N ALA A 169 10.47 -1.87 -10.39
CA ALA A 169 10.80 -0.51 -10.82
C ALA A 169 9.65 0.12 -11.62
N LEU A 170 9.11 -0.59 -12.61
CA LEU A 170 8.00 -0.12 -13.44
C LEU A 170 6.71 0.10 -12.62
N ILE A 171 6.40 -0.80 -11.69
CA ILE A 171 5.24 -0.65 -10.79
C ILE A 171 5.43 0.55 -9.86
N LEU A 172 6.60 0.71 -9.26
CA LEU A 172 6.92 1.83 -8.37
C LEU A 172 6.86 3.17 -9.12
N TRP A 173 7.49 3.23 -10.29
CA TRP A 173 7.45 4.39 -11.18
C TRP A 173 6.02 4.77 -11.54
N TYR A 174 5.18 3.79 -11.92
CA TYR A 174 3.75 4.03 -12.16
C TYR A 174 3.05 4.58 -10.92
N ASN A 175 3.23 3.94 -9.76
CA ASN A 175 2.54 4.32 -8.54
C ASN A 175 2.90 5.73 -8.06
N LYS A 176 4.16 6.16 -8.22
CA LYS A 176 4.64 7.46 -7.72
C LYS A 176 4.38 8.62 -8.67
N SER A 177 4.22 8.38 -9.97
CA SER A 177 3.97 9.43 -10.95
C SER A 177 2.49 9.71 -11.22
N ARG A 178 1.56 8.97 -10.60
CA ARG A 178 0.11 9.16 -10.74
C ARG A 178 -0.52 9.53 -9.41
N ALA A 179 -1.49 10.45 -9.44
CA ALA A 179 -2.15 10.91 -8.22
C ALA A 179 -2.86 9.76 -7.47
N THR A 180 -3.75 9.03 -8.15
CA THR A 180 -4.63 8.06 -7.47
C THR A 180 -4.53 6.62 -7.98
N SER A 181 -4.01 6.40 -9.19
CA SER A 181 -3.97 5.06 -9.81
C SER A 181 -2.82 4.24 -9.26
N ARG A 182 -3.08 2.99 -8.88
CA ARG A 182 -2.06 2.11 -8.29
C ARG A 182 -2.09 0.71 -8.91
N ILE A 183 -0.91 0.11 -9.00
CA ILE A 183 -0.68 -1.33 -9.20
C ILE A 183 -0.11 -1.87 -7.90
N CYS A 184 -0.78 -2.84 -7.29
CA CYS A 184 -0.25 -3.52 -6.11
C CYS A 184 1.03 -4.30 -6.49
N PRO A 185 2.19 -4.06 -5.87
CA PRO A 185 3.41 -4.77 -6.25
C PRO A 185 3.34 -6.27 -5.95
N THR A 186 2.65 -6.69 -4.89
CA THR A 186 2.55 -8.12 -4.53
C THR A 186 1.65 -8.92 -5.45
N CYS A 187 0.45 -8.40 -5.76
CA CYS A 187 -0.57 -9.17 -6.47
C CYS A 187 -0.94 -8.58 -7.83
N ARG A 188 -0.27 -7.50 -8.25
CA ARG A 188 -0.50 -6.77 -9.52
C ARG A 188 -1.93 -6.24 -9.70
N ARG A 189 -2.72 -6.14 -8.62
CA ARG A 189 -4.09 -5.58 -8.64
C ARG A 189 -4.06 -4.11 -9.04
N LEU A 190 -4.89 -3.74 -10.02
CA LEU A 190 -5.19 -2.35 -10.36
C LEU A 190 -6.29 -1.83 -9.43
N TYR A 191 -6.07 -0.67 -8.83
CA TYR A 191 -7.03 -0.03 -7.92
C TYR A 191 -6.76 1.48 -7.81
N ARG A 192 -7.63 2.20 -7.11
CA ARG A 192 -7.46 3.62 -6.78
C ARG A 192 -7.17 3.79 -5.29
N LEU A 193 -6.37 4.79 -4.93
CA LEU A 193 -6.15 5.16 -3.54
C LEU A 193 -7.48 5.35 -2.80
N GLY A 194 -7.56 4.80 -1.59
CA GLY A 194 -8.75 4.84 -0.74
C GLY A 194 -9.77 3.73 -1.03
N ASP A 195 -9.57 2.90 -2.06
CA ASP A 195 -10.42 1.75 -2.34
C ASP A 195 -10.31 0.70 -1.23
N ILE A 196 -11.47 0.19 -0.78
CA ILE A 196 -11.55 -0.98 0.11
C ILE A 196 -11.87 -2.20 -0.75
N LEU A 197 -10.85 -2.99 -1.06
CA LEU A 197 -10.97 -4.06 -2.03
C LEU A 197 -11.43 -5.39 -1.40
N PRO A 198 -12.05 -6.30 -2.16
CA PRO A 198 -12.35 -7.64 -1.70
C PRO A 198 -11.07 -8.39 -1.29
N ASP A 199 -11.17 -9.12 -0.18
CA ASP A 199 -10.06 -9.94 0.32
C ASP A 199 -9.77 -11.09 -0.67
N HIS A 200 -8.48 -11.40 -0.83
CA HIS A 200 -8.00 -12.44 -1.75
C HIS A 200 -8.48 -13.85 -1.35
N THR A 201 -8.78 -14.06 -0.07
CA THR A 201 -9.26 -15.33 0.49
C THR A 201 -10.67 -15.71 0.02
N ARG A 202 -11.46 -14.75 -0.47
CA ARG A 202 -12.87 -14.95 -0.81
C ARG A 202 -13.11 -15.69 -2.14
N LEU A 203 -12.07 -15.98 -2.92
CA LEU A 203 -12.19 -16.65 -4.22
C LEU A 203 -12.33 -18.17 -4.13
N HIS A 204 -11.88 -18.79 -3.04
CA HIS A 204 -12.02 -20.23 -2.87
C HIS A 204 -13.42 -20.54 -2.37
N GLY A 205 -14.37 -20.62 -3.31
CA GLY A 205 -15.75 -21.07 -3.14
C GLY A 205 -15.87 -22.53 -2.71
N HIS A 206 -15.18 -22.94 -1.65
CA HIS A 206 -15.46 -24.19 -0.93
C HIS A 206 -16.59 -24.03 0.10
N GLY A 207 -17.22 -22.85 0.16
CA GLY A 207 -18.52 -22.68 0.78
C GLY A 207 -19.59 -23.21 -0.16
N GLY A 208 -19.94 -24.49 -0.02
CA GLY A 208 -21.17 -25.03 -0.58
C GLY A 208 -22.33 -24.10 -0.25
N GLU A 209 -23.29 -24.04 -1.17
CA GLU A 209 -24.47 -23.17 -1.22
C GLU A 209 -25.38 -23.19 0.03
N LYS A 210 -24.98 -23.89 1.10
CA LYS A 210 -25.75 -24.18 2.31
C LYS A 210 -25.35 -23.41 3.57
N ASP A 211 -24.33 -22.54 3.52
CA ASP A 211 -23.91 -21.78 4.70
C ASP A 211 -24.05 -20.25 4.52
N LYS A 212 -25.20 -19.84 3.97
CA LYS A 212 -25.55 -18.43 3.74
C LYS A 212 -25.95 -17.67 5.01
N ASP A 213 -26.05 -18.34 6.17
CA ASP A 213 -26.70 -17.78 7.35
C ASP A 213 -25.80 -17.55 8.59
N HIS A 214 -24.51 -17.94 8.59
CA HIS A 214 -23.73 -17.97 9.85
C HIS A 214 -22.36 -17.29 9.91
N LEU A 215 -21.89 -16.65 8.84
CA LEU A 215 -20.89 -15.59 9.02
C LEU A 215 -21.58 -14.28 8.70
N PRO A 216 -21.70 -13.33 9.65
CA PRO A 216 -22.26 -12.04 9.34
C PRO A 216 -21.42 -11.51 8.19
N LEU A 217 -22.05 -11.41 7.02
CA LEU A 217 -21.65 -10.53 5.96
C LEU A 217 -21.49 -9.18 6.66
N LEU A 218 -20.27 -8.92 7.16
CA LEU A 218 -19.86 -7.63 7.66
C LEU A 218 -20.27 -6.70 6.55
N ASP A 219 -21.34 -5.95 6.83
CA ASP A 219 -21.99 -5.06 5.90
C ASP A 219 -20.87 -4.34 5.14
N PRO A 220 -20.84 -4.36 3.80
CA PRO A 220 -19.85 -3.60 3.05
C PRO A 220 -19.74 -2.14 3.55
N GLY A 221 -20.82 -1.57 4.10
CA GLY A 221 -20.84 -0.26 4.77
C GLY A 221 -20.20 -0.22 6.17
N SER A 222 -20.03 -1.34 6.85
CA SER A 222 -19.44 -1.44 8.20
C SER A 222 -17.91 -1.58 8.21
N ARG A 223 -17.27 -1.77 7.05
CA ARG A 223 -15.80 -1.74 6.97
C ARG A 223 -15.33 -0.30 7.16
N LYS A 224 -15.18 0.10 8.42
CA LYS A 224 -14.48 1.33 8.78
C LYS A 224 -13.15 1.33 8.04
N LYS A 225 -12.92 2.36 7.21
CA LYS A 225 -11.63 2.61 6.58
C LYS A 225 -10.57 2.56 7.68
N ARG A 226 -9.65 1.62 7.56
CA ARG A 226 -8.49 1.59 8.44
C ARG A 226 -7.54 2.67 7.93
N PRO A 227 -7.26 3.74 8.69
CA PRO A 227 -6.40 4.82 8.24
C PRO A 227 -5.01 4.28 7.84
N GLU A 228 -4.57 3.19 8.45
CA GLU A 228 -3.31 2.57 8.15
C GLU A 228 -3.29 1.85 6.79
N LEU A 229 -4.45 1.40 6.28
CA LEU A 229 -4.52 0.83 4.93
C LEU A 229 -4.34 1.90 3.88
N GLU A 230 -5.05 3.03 4.02
CA GLU A 230 -4.93 4.17 3.10
C GLU A 230 -3.50 4.69 3.07
N ARG A 231 -2.88 4.81 4.24
CA ARG A 231 -1.47 5.21 4.35
C ARG A 231 -0.51 4.21 3.72
N GLU A 232 -0.74 2.91 3.86
CA GLU A 232 0.09 1.91 3.18
C GLU A 232 -0.11 1.93 1.65
N GLN A 233 -1.33 2.16 1.17
CA GLN A 233 -1.61 2.35 -0.26
C GLN A 233 -0.85 3.54 -0.83
N GLU A 234 -0.74 4.65 -0.08
CA GLU A 234 0.04 5.83 -0.47
C GLU A 234 1.54 5.58 -0.46
N LEU A 235 2.05 4.91 0.58
CA LEU A 235 3.47 4.62 0.74
C LEU A 235 3.96 3.65 -0.33
N SER A 236 3.49 2.40 -0.28
CA SER A 236 4.03 1.29 -1.06
C SER A 236 3.17 0.89 -2.27
N GLY A 237 1.94 1.40 -2.35
CA GLY A 237 0.99 0.96 -3.37
C GLY A 237 0.39 -0.41 -3.08
N LEU A 238 0.51 -0.97 -1.86
CA LEU A 238 -0.10 -2.24 -1.50
C LEU A 238 -1.60 -2.14 -1.25
N CYS A 239 -2.35 -3.07 -1.82
CA CYS A 239 -3.82 -2.96 -1.86
C CYS A 239 -4.55 -3.59 -0.66
N SER A 240 -3.87 -4.34 0.21
CA SER A 240 -4.50 -5.04 1.34
C SER A 240 -3.51 -5.45 2.44
N PRO A 241 -4.02 -5.71 3.67
CA PRO A 241 -3.27 -6.35 4.75
C PRO A 241 -2.48 -7.58 4.35
N LEU A 242 -3.11 -8.47 3.58
CA LEU A 242 -2.47 -9.70 3.15
C LEU A 242 -1.31 -9.45 2.19
N CYS A 243 -1.45 -8.52 1.25
CA CYS A 243 -0.39 -8.22 0.28
C CYS A 243 0.88 -7.67 0.94
N PHE A 244 0.72 -6.87 1.99
CA PHE A 244 1.84 -6.40 2.79
C PHE A 244 2.47 -7.50 3.61
N ILE A 245 1.68 -8.37 4.28
CA ILE A 245 2.24 -9.51 5.03
C ILE A 245 3.09 -10.38 4.10
N LEU A 246 2.61 -10.63 2.88
CA LEU A 246 3.35 -11.38 1.88
C LEU A 246 4.63 -10.65 1.43
N ALA A 247 4.56 -9.35 1.16
CA ALA A 247 5.72 -8.57 0.73
C ALA A 247 6.75 -8.34 1.85
N SER A 248 6.31 -8.34 3.11
CA SER A 248 7.15 -8.21 4.30
C SER A 248 7.60 -9.56 4.87
N TRP A 249 7.18 -10.67 4.27
CA TRP A 249 7.52 -12.02 4.72
C TRP A 249 9.03 -12.23 4.90
N PRO A 250 9.90 -11.72 3.99
CA PRO A 250 11.35 -11.87 4.16
C PRO A 250 11.91 -11.18 5.41
N TRP A 251 11.21 -10.17 5.97
CA TRP A 251 11.59 -9.52 7.23
C TRP A 251 11.18 -10.33 8.47
N ALA A 252 10.04 -11.03 8.39
CA ALA A 252 9.51 -11.78 9.53
C ALA A 252 10.21 -13.12 9.75
N HIS A 253 10.81 -13.68 8.70
CA HIS A 253 11.51 -14.96 8.76
C HIS A 253 12.92 -14.83 8.17
N PRO A 254 13.83 -14.07 8.81
CA PRO A 254 15.24 -14.08 8.42
C PRO A 254 15.75 -15.52 8.47
N ARG A 255 16.17 -16.04 7.31
CA ARG A 255 16.70 -17.42 7.16
C ARG A 255 18.05 -17.62 7.82
N THR A 256 18.61 -16.58 8.44
CA THR A 256 19.89 -16.65 9.12
C THR A 256 19.75 -17.50 10.37
N LYS A 257 20.56 -18.57 10.44
CA LYS A 257 20.69 -19.53 11.56
C LYS A 257 21.15 -18.90 12.89
N SER A 258 21.10 -17.58 13.05
CA SER A 258 21.37 -16.95 14.34
C SER A 258 20.14 -17.12 15.22
N ASP A 259 20.30 -17.75 16.37
CA ASP A 259 19.27 -17.93 17.42
C ASP A 259 18.73 -16.61 18.02
N ALA A 260 18.94 -15.47 17.36
CA ALA A 260 18.42 -14.19 17.76
C ALA A 260 16.89 -14.17 17.53
N PRO A 261 16.08 -13.91 18.57
CA PRO A 261 14.64 -13.80 18.42
C PRO A 261 14.32 -12.63 17.48
N VAL A 262 13.72 -12.95 16.34
CA VAL A 262 13.19 -11.96 15.42
C VAL A 262 12.03 -11.26 16.13
N PRO A 263 12.02 -9.92 16.24
CA PRO A 263 10.91 -9.23 16.84
C PRO A 263 9.66 -9.51 16.01
N VAL A 264 8.74 -10.30 16.58
CA VAL A 264 7.43 -10.67 16.02
C VAL A 264 6.62 -9.42 15.62
N ASP A 265 6.98 -8.26 16.15
CA ASP A 265 6.33 -6.99 15.91
C ASP A 265 6.87 -6.19 14.70
N THR A 266 7.82 -6.70 13.91
CA THR A 266 8.38 -5.92 12.78
C THR A 266 7.32 -5.58 11.72
N ILE A 267 6.46 -6.54 11.35
CA ILE A 267 5.37 -6.33 10.38
C ILE A 267 4.37 -5.29 10.91
N SER A 268 3.91 -5.45 12.14
CA SER A 268 2.93 -4.53 12.74
C SER A 268 3.52 -3.15 13.01
N ALA A 269 4.79 -3.06 13.40
CA ALA A 269 5.50 -1.81 13.66
C ALA A 269 5.80 -1.00 12.39
N THR A 270 5.77 -1.63 11.21
CA THR A 270 6.12 -0.99 9.92
C THR A 270 4.92 -0.70 9.04
N TRP A 271 3.77 -1.33 9.32
CA TRP A 271 2.52 -1.13 8.59
C TRP A 271 2.10 0.35 8.58
N GLY A 272 1.99 0.95 7.40
CA GLY A 272 1.52 2.32 7.23
C GLY A 272 2.41 3.37 7.92
N ARG A 273 3.69 3.07 8.16
CA ARG A 273 4.63 3.99 8.82
C ARG A 273 5.80 4.34 7.91
N THR A 274 6.21 5.62 7.95
CA THR A 274 7.40 6.08 7.24
C THR A 274 8.66 5.68 7.99
N ALA A 275 9.81 5.79 7.33
CA ALA A 275 11.10 5.43 7.91
C ALA A 275 11.36 6.19 9.21
N CYS A 276 10.91 7.44 9.36
CA CYS A 276 11.14 8.23 10.58
C CYS A 276 10.24 7.86 11.77
N GLU A 277 9.21 7.05 11.55
CA GLU A 277 8.25 6.59 12.57
C GLU A 277 8.50 5.15 13.02
N ILE A 278 9.32 4.42 12.26
CA ILE A 278 9.72 3.06 12.57
C ILE A 278 10.87 3.11 13.58
N ALA A 279 10.74 2.32 14.65
CA ALA A 279 11.78 2.13 15.66
C ALA A 279 13.06 1.58 15.02
N ASP A 280 14.24 1.98 15.51
CA ASP A 280 15.52 1.59 14.92
C ASP A 280 15.68 0.06 14.84
N GLU A 281 15.19 -0.66 15.86
CA GLU A 281 15.23 -2.12 15.91
C GLU A 281 14.39 -2.75 14.79
N ALA A 282 13.18 -2.25 14.57
CA ALA A 282 12.30 -2.71 13.51
C ALA A 282 12.85 -2.34 12.12
N TRP A 283 13.43 -1.13 11.98
CA TRP A 283 14.05 -0.68 10.73
C TRP A 283 15.28 -1.50 10.34
N ALA A 284 16.10 -1.88 11.33
CA ALA A 284 17.23 -2.79 11.15
C ALA A 284 16.75 -4.19 10.71
N GLY A 285 15.64 -4.67 11.28
CA GLY A 285 15.00 -5.93 10.91
C GLY A 285 14.46 -5.99 9.48
N MET A 286 14.19 -4.85 8.84
CA MET A 286 13.70 -4.78 7.45
C MET A 286 14.79 -5.08 6.39
N GLY A 287 16.01 -5.43 6.79
CA GLY A 287 17.05 -6.01 5.92
C GLY A 287 17.47 -5.14 4.72
N MET A 288 18.55 -4.38 4.85
CA MET A 288 19.37 -3.90 3.71
C MET A 288 20.86 -4.11 3.95
N ASP A 289 21.26 -4.66 5.10
CA ASP A 289 22.67 -4.76 5.45
C ASP A 289 23.34 -5.80 4.55
N GLU A 290 24.03 -5.23 3.56
CA GLU A 290 25.19 -5.70 2.81
C GLU A 290 25.77 -7.04 3.28
N GLY A 291 25.77 -8.05 2.42
CA GLY A 291 26.78 -9.10 2.47
C GLY A 291 26.33 -10.55 2.41
N LEU A 292 25.03 -10.86 2.37
CA LEU A 292 24.56 -12.24 2.12
C LEU A 292 23.91 -12.35 0.74
N TYR A 293 24.72 -12.08 -0.28
CA TYR A 293 24.39 -12.32 -1.68
C TYR A 293 25.07 -13.62 -2.10
N VAL A 294 24.34 -14.73 -1.99
CA VAL A 294 24.76 -15.99 -2.60
C VAL A 294 23.54 -16.57 -3.31
N ASP A 295 23.51 -16.33 -4.62
CA ASP A 295 23.15 -17.25 -5.69
C ASP A 295 22.24 -18.43 -5.32
N ASP A 296 20.93 -18.18 -5.19
CA ASP A 296 19.95 -19.27 -5.29
C ASP A 296 18.83 -18.80 -6.24
N GLU A 297 18.74 -19.46 -7.40
CA GLU A 297 18.04 -19.07 -8.64
C GLU A 297 16.49 -18.98 -8.54
N GLY A 298 15.91 -18.74 -7.37
CA GLY A 298 14.46 -18.78 -7.16
C GLY A 298 13.85 -17.64 -6.33
N LEU A 299 14.64 -16.70 -5.78
CA LEU A 299 14.16 -15.71 -4.79
C LEU A 299 14.29 -14.23 -5.21
N GLU A 300 14.59 -13.93 -6.47
CA GLU A 300 14.69 -12.53 -6.94
C GLU A 300 13.40 -11.72 -6.76
N GLY A 301 12.24 -12.36 -6.95
CA GLY A 301 10.93 -11.69 -6.83
C GLY A 301 10.65 -11.16 -5.42
N ASP A 302 10.86 -12.00 -4.40
CA ASP A 302 10.59 -11.65 -3.00
C ASP A 302 11.55 -10.56 -2.48
N ARG A 303 12.77 -10.55 -3.00
CA ARG A 303 13.78 -9.54 -2.68
C ARG A 303 13.42 -8.17 -3.24
N GLY A 304 12.96 -8.10 -4.49
CA GLY A 304 12.49 -6.86 -5.10
C GLY A 304 11.36 -6.21 -4.31
N LEU A 305 10.41 -7.02 -3.82
CA LEU A 305 9.29 -6.56 -3.01
C LEU A 305 9.74 -5.98 -1.66
N SER A 306 10.62 -6.68 -0.95
CA SER A 306 11.15 -6.23 0.34
C SER A 306 11.92 -4.91 0.20
N MET A 307 12.71 -4.81 -0.87
CA MET A 307 13.48 -3.60 -1.19
C MET A 307 12.56 -2.43 -1.53
N LEU A 308 11.56 -2.64 -2.39
CA LEU A 308 10.54 -1.64 -2.72
C LEU A 308 9.83 -1.13 -1.47
N LEU A 309 9.47 -2.02 -0.54
CA LEU A 309 8.79 -1.61 0.69
C LEU A 309 9.67 -0.72 1.57
N LYS A 310 10.96 -1.00 1.65
CA LYS A 310 11.89 -0.17 2.43
C LYS A 310 12.17 1.16 1.75
N MET A 311 12.39 1.16 0.43
CA MET A 311 12.56 2.38 -0.36
C MET A 311 11.36 3.31 -0.21
N THR A 312 10.14 2.80 -0.37
CA THR A 312 8.90 3.59 -0.31
C THR A 312 8.59 4.23 1.05
N ARG A 313 9.35 3.88 2.10
CA ARG A 313 9.26 4.49 3.43
C ARG A 313 10.20 5.68 3.61
N LEU A 314 11.15 5.86 2.71
CA LEU A 314 12.06 7.00 2.64
C LEU A 314 11.44 8.09 1.75
N ASP A 315 11.66 9.35 2.11
CA ASP A 315 11.05 10.50 1.42
C ASP A 315 11.51 10.60 -0.05
N ASP A 316 12.78 10.28 -0.31
CA ASP A 316 13.45 10.28 -1.62
C ASP A 316 13.62 8.87 -2.21
N LEU A 317 12.88 7.89 -1.68
CA LEU A 317 13.08 6.46 -1.91
C LEU A 317 14.46 5.92 -1.50
N GLY A 318 15.31 6.73 -0.85
CA GLY A 318 16.69 6.39 -0.54
C GLY A 318 17.61 6.35 -1.76
N LEU A 319 17.21 6.96 -2.89
CA LEU A 319 17.98 6.88 -4.14
C LEU A 319 19.37 7.53 -4.01
N ALA A 320 19.48 8.64 -3.28
CA ALA A 320 20.78 9.27 -3.04
C ALA A 320 21.76 8.33 -2.33
N GLN A 321 21.26 7.57 -1.35
CA GLN A 321 22.04 6.58 -0.61
C GLN A 321 22.39 5.37 -1.48
N LEU A 322 21.42 4.85 -2.24
CA LEU A 322 21.62 3.64 -3.08
C LEU A 322 22.59 3.87 -4.25
N LEU A 323 22.66 5.10 -4.76
CA LEU A 323 23.54 5.46 -5.88
C LEU A 323 24.89 6.03 -5.43
N GLY A 324 25.13 6.11 -4.12
CA GLY A 324 26.38 6.67 -3.57
C GLY A 324 26.57 8.15 -3.86
N LEU A 325 25.48 8.91 -4.06
CA LEU A 325 25.51 10.36 -4.31
C LEU A 325 25.48 11.20 -3.02
N ASP A 326 25.35 10.56 -1.85
CA ASP A 326 25.42 11.24 -0.55
C ASP A 326 26.89 11.50 -0.20
N ASP A 327 27.42 12.64 -0.64
CA ASP A 327 28.79 13.11 -0.38
C ASP A 327 29.03 13.50 1.10
N GLY A 328 28.13 13.15 2.02
CA GLY A 328 28.29 13.37 3.47
C GLY A 328 28.35 14.84 3.90
N SER A 329 28.00 15.78 3.01
CA SER A 329 28.16 17.23 3.23
C SER A 329 26.85 17.99 3.53
N GLY A 330 25.69 17.33 3.52
CA GLY A 330 24.38 17.96 3.71
C GLY A 330 23.93 18.11 5.17
N GLU A 331 24.51 19.04 5.92
CA GLU A 331 23.81 19.66 7.06
C GLU A 331 22.86 20.74 6.53
N GLU A 332 21.58 20.45 6.23
CA GLU A 332 20.52 21.48 6.18
C GLU A 332 19.12 20.89 5.94
N GLY A 333 18.09 21.46 6.61
CA GLY A 333 16.70 21.43 6.13
C GLY A 333 15.74 20.36 6.68
N CYS A 334 15.45 20.35 7.97
CA CYS A 334 14.12 19.99 8.48
C CYS A 334 13.74 21.02 9.54
N GLU A 335 13.25 22.17 9.09
CA GLU A 335 12.46 23.09 9.92
C GLU A 335 10.99 22.70 9.87
#